data_AF-A0A1G5IB43-F1
#
_entry.id   AF-A0A1G5IB43-F1
#
_cell.length_a   1.000
_cell.length_b   1.000
_cell.length_c   1.000
_cell.angle_alpha   90.00
_cell.angle_beta   90.00
_cell.angle_gamma   90.00
#
_symmetry.space_group_name_H-M   'P 1'
#
loop_
_entity.id
_entity.type
_entity.pdbx_description
1 polymer ?
#
loop_
_entity_poly.entity_id
_entity_poly.type
_entity_poly.pdbx_seq_one_letter_code
_entity_poly.pdbx_strand_id
1 'polypeptide(L)'
;MTYDKEPRAFAGWNRDEYIRLKSSSGGLFTALAEYVLEQSGVVCGCVLNSELKAVHVIAERLEDLDAMRGSKYVQSSKQDAFRKIIGFLKADRKVLFVGTPCECAGLKELVAHSILDSRKRDDENLVTDF
;
A
#
# COMPACT_ATOMS: atom_id res chain seq x y z
N MET A 1 -10.24 4.25 22.72
CA MET A 1 -10.46 4.62 21.31
C MET A 1 -11.74 3.95 20.86
N THR A 2 -12.87 4.66 20.93
CA THR A 2 -14.15 4.20 20.38
C THR A 2 -14.20 4.62 18.91
N TYR A 3 -14.30 3.67 17.99
CA TYR A 3 -14.54 3.97 16.58
C TYR A 3 -15.98 4.49 16.45
N ASP A 4 -16.15 5.79 16.19
CA ASP A 4 -17.45 6.47 16.14
C ASP A 4 -18.31 6.13 14.89
N LYS A 5 -17.88 5.17 14.06
CA LYS A 5 -18.66 4.65 12.92
C LYS A 5 -18.42 3.16 12.76
N GLU A 6 -19.50 2.40 12.61
CA GLU A 6 -19.43 1.00 12.20
C GLU A 6 -18.76 0.86 10.83
N PRO A 7 -17.79 -0.06 10.66
CA PRO A 7 -17.12 -0.26 9.38
C PRO A 7 -18.10 -0.82 8.35
N ARG A 8 -18.11 -0.24 7.16
CA ARG A 8 -18.85 -0.78 6.01
C ARG A 8 -18.03 -1.90 5.38
N ALA A 9 -18.61 -3.09 5.28
CA ALA A 9 -18.00 -4.22 4.58
C ALA A 9 -18.60 -4.36 3.17
N PHE A 10 -17.74 -4.63 2.20
CA PHE A 10 -18.13 -4.93 0.82
C PHE A 10 -17.43 -6.22 0.38
N ALA A 11 -18.06 -6.96 -0.52
CA ALA A 11 -17.46 -8.12 -1.19
C ALA A 11 -17.44 -7.88 -2.70
N GLY A 12 -16.34 -8.25 -3.35
CA GLY A 12 -16.17 -8.08 -4.78
C GLY A 12 -14.90 -8.77 -5.28
N TRP A 13 -14.79 -8.88 -6.60
CA TRP A 13 -13.62 -9.42 -7.27
C TRP A 13 -13.34 -8.64 -8.56
N ASN A 14 -12.09 -8.63 -8.98
CA ASN A 14 -11.64 -8.05 -10.23
C ASN A 14 -12.33 -8.78 -11.39
N ARG A 15 -12.84 -8.04 -12.39
CA ARG A 15 -13.57 -8.63 -13.52
C ARG A 15 -12.65 -9.37 -14.49
N ASP A 16 -11.38 -9.02 -14.53
CA ASP A 16 -10.36 -9.70 -15.33
C ASP A 16 -9.98 -11.05 -14.68
N GLU A 17 -10.18 -12.14 -15.41
CA GLU A 17 -9.86 -13.48 -14.94
C GLU A 17 -8.37 -13.74 -14.77
N TYR A 18 -7.54 -13.18 -15.65
CA TYR A 18 -6.09 -13.32 -15.57
C TYR A 18 -5.55 -12.66 -14.30
N ILE A 19 -6.05 -11.47 -13.96
CA ILE A 19 -5.69 -10.79 -12.71
C ILE A 19 -6.13 -11.62 -11.50
N ARG A 20 -7.36 -12.17 -11.51
CA ARG A 20 -7.85 -13.03 -10.42
C ARG A 20 -6.96 -14.26 -10.22
N LEU A 21 -6.61 -14.97 -11.29
CA LEU A 21 -5.80 -16.19 -11.23
C LEU A 21 -4.39 -15.94 -10.66
N LYS A 22 -3.83 -14.76 -10.90
CA LYS A 22 -2.53 -14.34 -10.35
C LYS A 22 -2.59 -13.75 -8.93
N SER A 23 -3.79 -13.56 -8.38
CA SER A 23 -4.01 -12.94 -7.08
C SER A 23 -4.22 -14.00 -5.99
N SER A 24 -3.99 -13.62 -4.73
CA SER A 24 -4.27 -14.51 -3.59
C SER A 24 -5.77 -14.68 -3.29
N SER A 25 -6.62 -13.84 -3.85
CA SER A 25 -8.07 -13.81 -3.64
C SER A 25 -8.75 -13.09 -4.82
N GLY A 26 -9.72 -12.20 -4.57
CA GLY A 26 -10.48 -11.49 -5.60
C GLY A 26 -9.70 -10.46 -6.43
N GLY A 27 -8.39 -10.25 -6.22
CA GLY A 27 -7.59 -9.32 -7.02
C GLY A 27 -7.80 -7.83 -6.72
N LEU A 28 -8.26 -7.50 -5.51
CA LEU A 28 -8.48 -6.11 -5.07
C LEU A 28 -7.18 -5.29 -5.05
N PHE A 29 -6.08 -5.88 -4.56
CA PHE A 29 -4.75 -5.25 -4.55
C PHE A 29 -4.40 -4.65 -5.92
N THR A 30 -4.55 -5.43 -6.99
CA THR A 30 -4.21 -4.97 -8.35
C THR A 30 -5.09 -3.81 -8.78
N ALA A 31 -6.40 -3.87 -8.52
CA ALA A 31 -7.32 -2.78 -8.87
C ALA A 31 -6.99 -1.47 -8.12
N LEU A 32 -6.63 -1.56 -6.83
CA LEU A 32 -6.21 -0.39 -6.05
C LEU A 32 -4.87 0.16 -6.53
N ALA A 33 -3.92 -0.72 -6.84
CA ALA A 33 -2.59 -0.36 -7.31
C ALA A 33 -2.64 0.36 -8.67
N GLU A 34 -3.40 -0.19 -9.62
CA GLU A 34 -3.66 0.42 -10.94
C GLU A 34 -4.22 1.83 -10.79
N TYR A 35 -5.29 1.99 -9.98
CA TYR A 35 -5.91 3.29 -9.74
C TYR A 35 -4.94 4.34 -9.18
N VAL A 36 -4.05 3.96 -8.24
CA VAL A 36 -3.06 4.88 -7.67
C VAL A 36 -1.98 5.24 -8.69
N LEU A 37 -1.50 4.28 -9.49
CA LEU A 37 -0.48 4.52 -10.51
C LEU A 37 -1.00 5.39 -11.67
N GLU A 38 -2.26 5.22 -12.08
CA GLU A 38 -2.92 6.08 -13.08
C GLU A 38 -2.95 7.56 -12.66
N GLN A 39 -2.91 7.83 -11.36
CA GLN A 39 -2.85 9.18 -10.78
C GLN A 39 -1.40 9.66 -10.57
N SER A 40 -0.42 9.03 -11.22
CA SER A 40 1.02 9.29 -11.03
C SER A 40 1.48 9.10 -9.57
N GLY A 41 0.73 8.32 -8.79
CA GLY A 41 1.07 7.91 -7.45
C GLY A 41 2.11 6.80 -7.41
N VAL A 42 2.28 6.19 -6.23
CA VAL A 42 3.22 5.09 -6.01
C VAL A 42 2.56 3.99 -5.17
N VAL A 43 3.02 2.76 -5.35
CA VAL A 43 2.58 1.59 -4.58
C VAL A 43 3.75 1.06 -3.78
N CYS A 44 3.58 0.93 -2.47
CA CYS A 44 4.50 0.25 -1.59
C CYS A 44 3.93 -1.11 -1.20
N GLY A 45 4.60 -2.19 -1.64
CA GLY A 45 4.16 -3.56 -1.40
C GLY A 45 5.32 -4.50 -1.11
N CYS A 46 5.00 -5.71 -0.67
CA CYS A 46 5.99 -6.71 -0.27
C CYS A 46 6.37 -7.65 -1.43
N VAL A 47 7.67 -7.79 -1.67
CA VAL A 47 8.25 -8.75 -2.64
C VAL A 47 9.21 -9.72 -1.92
N LEU A 48 9.53 -10.84 -2.55
CA LEU A 48 10.69 -11.66 -2.17
C LEU A 48 11.87 -11.21 -3.03
N ASN A 49 12.96 -10.79 -2.39
CA ASN A 49 14.18 -10.46 -3.12
C ASN A 49 14.94 -11.73 -3.59
N SER A 50 16.10 -11.56 -4.22
CA SER A 50 16.95 -12.66 -4.70
C SER A 50 17.42 -13.62 -3.61
N GLU A 51 17.41 -13.18 -2.34
CA GLU A 51 17.76 -13.99 -1.16
C GLU A 51 16.51 -14.60 -0.49
N LEU A 52 15.35 -14.54 -1.14
CA LEU A 52 14.05 -14.98 -0.59
C LEU A 52 13.65 -14.26 0.70
N LYS A 53 14.18 -13.06 0.93
CA LYS A 53 13.77 -12.20 2.05
C LYS A 53 12.59 -11.34 1.63
N ALA A 54 11.57 -11.31 2.47
CA ALA A 54 10.44 -10.40 2.29
C ALA A 54 10.87 -8.96 2.56
N VAL A 55 10.67 -8.08 1.58
CA VAL A 55 11.05 -6.66 1.65
C VAL A 55 9.96 -5.80 1.04
N HIS A 56 9.68 -4.65 1.66
CA HIS A 56 8.81 -3.64 1.08
C HIS A 56 9.58 -2.81 0.05
N VAL A 57 9.04 -2.68 -1.14
CA VAL A 57 9.61 -1.90 -2.25
C VAL A 57 8.57 -0.94 -2.82
N ILE A 58 9.03 0.05 -3.59
CA ILE A 58 8.18 1.04 -4.26
C ILE A 58 8.05 0.67 -5.74
N ALA A 59 6.82 0.66 -6.23
CA ALA A 59 6.48 0.54 -7.63
C ALA A 59 5.88 1.88 -8.12
N GLU A 60 6.37 2.33 -9.27
CA GLU A 60 5.83 3.50 -9.99
C GLU A 60 5.24 3.12 -11.35
N ARG A 61 5.27 1.82 -11.69
CA ARG A 61 4.80 1.27 -12.97
C ARG A 61 4.06 -0.03 -12.76
N LEU A 62 3.19 -0.36 -13.71
CA LEU A 62 2.34 -1.56 -13.65
C LEU A 62 3.16 -2.85 -13.67
N GLU A 63 4.25 -2.86 -14.45
CA GLU A 63 5.13 -4.03 -14.57
C GLU A 63 5.75 -4.46 -13.23
N ASP A 64 5.94 -3.51 -12.31
CA ASP A 64 6.56 -3.75 -11.01
C ASP A 64 5.58 -4.41 -10.00
N LEU A 65 4.28 -4.45 -10.32
CA LEU A 65 3.24 -4.99 -9.42
C LEU A 65 3.20 -6.52 -9.37
N ASP A 66 3.64 -7.22 -10.42
CA ASP A 66 3.52 -8.68 -10.49
C ASP A 66 4.28 -9.36 -9.35
N ALA A 67 5.47 -8.85 -9.00
CA ALA A 67 6.26 -9.34 -7.87
C ALA A 67 5.60 -9.11 -6.50
N MET A 68 4.73 -8.09 -6.39
CA MET A 68 4.03 -7.75 -5.16
C MET A 68 2.81 -8.64 -4.90
N ARG A 69 2.23 -9.24 -5.96
CA ARG A 69 1.04 -10.10 -5.86
C ARG A 69 1.27 -11.36 -5.01
N GLY A 70 0.19 -11.84 -4.43
CA GLY A 70 0.19 -13.02 -3.58
C GLY A 70 0.72 -12.73 -2.17
N SER A 71 0.25 -13.52 -1.20
CA SER A 71 0.60 -13.36 0.21
C SER A 71 1.99 -13.90 0.50
N LYS A 72 2.80 -13.15 1.25
CA LYS A 72 4.09 -13.60 1.78
C LYS A 72 3.94 -13.79 3.29
N TYR A 73 3.92 -15.04 3.76
CA TYR A 73 3.68 -15.38 5.18
C TYR A 73 4.97 -15.35 6.01
N VAL A 74 5.76 -14.29 5.84
CA VAL A 74 7.01 -14.05 6.58
C VAL A 74 7.10 -12.57 6.91
N GLN A 75 7.76 -12.22 8.01
CA GLN A 75 7.94 -10.82 8.39
C GLN A 75 8.78 -10.10 7.33
N SER A 76 8.26 -9.01 6.77
CA SER A 76 8.99 -8.20 5.80
C SER A 76 9.94 -7.20 6.49
N SER A 77 11.06 -6.89 5.83
CA SER A 77 11.86 -5.71 6.16
C SER A 77 11.31 -4.48 5.45
N LYS A 78 11.13 -3.40 6.21
CA LYS A 78 10.54 -2.15 5.70
C LYS A 78 11.62 -1.25 5.08
N GLN A 79 12.88 -1.57 5.34
CA GLN A 79 14.05 -0.82 4.86
C GLN A 79 13.84 0.69 5.03
N ASP A 80 13.92 1.45 3.95
CA ASP A 80 13.68 2.89 3.89
C ASP A 80 12.29 3.24 3.33
N ALA A 81 11.38 2.27 3.19
CA ALA A 81 10.07 2.45 2.56
C ALA A 81 9.25 3.54 3.25
N PHE A 82 9.18 3.56 4.58
CA PHE A 82 8.44 4.59 5.31
C PHE A 82 9.01 6.00 5.09
N ARG A 83 10.34 6.13 5.04
CA ARG A 83 11.00 7.41 4.74
C ARG A 83 10.67 7.88 3.32
N LYS A 84 10.70 6.96 2.34
CA LYS A 84 10.33 7.24 0.95
C LYS A 84 8.86 7.66 0.84
N ILE A 85 7.96 6.92 1.50
CA ILE A 85 6.52 7.24 1.56
C ILE A 85 6.28 8.66 2.06
N ILE A 86 6.91 9.06 3.17
CA ILE A 86 6.80 10.44 3.68
C ILE A 86 7.30 11.45 2.64
N GLY A 87 8.39 11.15 1.93
CA GLY A 87 8.90 11.98 0.84
C GLY A 87 7.90 12.16 -0.30
N PHE A 88 7.24 11.07 -0.72
CA PHE A 88 6.19 11.12 -1.75
C PHE A 88 4.95 11.90 -1.31
N LEU A 89 4.50 11.70 -0.07
CA LEU A 89 3.36 12.43 0.49
C LEU A 89 3.66 13.94 0.57
N LYS A 90 4.87 14.33 1.00
CA LYS A 90 5.32 15.74 1.00
C LYS A 90 5.42 16.35 -0.41
N ALA A 91 5.58 15.52 -1.42
CA ALA A 91 5.56 15.92 -2.83
C ALA A 91 4.15 15.86 -3.45
N ASP A 92 3.10 15.77 -2.63
CA ASP A 92 1.69 15.68 -3.04
C ASP A 92 1.38 14.50 -3.98
N ARG A 93 2.13 13.39 -3.81
CA ARG A 93 1.89 12.15 -4.57
C ARG A 93 1.06 11.19 -3.74
N LYS A 94 0.07 10.57 -4.40
CA LYS A 94 -0.73 9.50 -3.80
C LYS A 94 0.12 8.25 -3.56
N VAL A 95 -0.07 7.62 -2.41
CA VAL A 95 0.63 6.41 -1.97
C VAL A 95 -0.39 5.34 -1.61
N LEU A 96 -0.27 4.15 -2.19
CA LEU A 96 -0.89 2.94 -1.67
C LEU A 96 0.15 2.16 -0.88
N PHE A 97 -0.05 1.97 0.43
CA PHE A 97 0.76 1.06 1.24
C PHE A 97 0.01 -0.24 1.48
N VAL A 98 0.65 -1.36 1.18
CA VAL A 98 0.11 -2.71 1.37
C VAL A 98 0.96 -3.45 2.38
N GLY A 99 0.35 -3.86 3.49
CA GLY A 99 1.05 -4.52 4.58
C GLY A 99 0.09 -5.03 5.64
N THR A 100 0.63 -5.61 6.71
CA THR A 100 -0.20 -6.11 7.80
C THR A 100 -0.94 -4.98 8.52
N PRO A 101 -2.05 -5.26 9.23
CA PRO A 101 -2.81 -4.23 9.94
C PRO A 101 -1.98 -3.38 10.91
N CYS A 102 -1.00 -4.00 11.60
CA CYS A 102 -0.11 -3.29 12.51
C CYS A 102 0.89 -2.37 11.78
N GLU A 103 1.37 -2.78 10.60
CA GLU A 103 2.22 -1.94 9.75
C GLU A 103 1.43 -0.74 9.21
N CYS A 104 0.20 -0.94 8.76
CA CYS A 104 -0.69 0.13 8.31
C CYS A 104 -0.98 1.14 9.44
N ALA A 105 -1.26 0.66 10.65
CA ALA A 105 -1.48 1.53 11.81
C ALA A 105 -0.22 2.32 12.18
N GLY A 106 0.95 1.65 12.22
CA GLY A 106 2.22 2.30 12.53
C GLY A 106 2.62 3.36 11.50
N LEU A 107 2.39 3.11 10.21
CA LEU A 107 2.65 4.10 9.16
C LEU A 107 1.72 5.32 9.28
N LYS A 108 0.43 5.11 9.56
CA LYS A 108 -0.53 6.21 9.76
C LYS A 108 -0.10 7.12 10.91
N GLU A 109 0.31 6.53 12.03
CA GLU A 109 0.79 7.29 13.19
C GLU A 109 2.07 8.08 12.86
N LEU A 110 3.02 7.43 12.17
CA LEU A 110 4.26 8.06 11.73
C LEU A 110 4.00 9.24 10.79
N VAL A 111 3.08 9.07 9.84
CA VAL A 111 2.69 10.09 8.85
C VAL A 111 2.02 11.27 9.53
N ALA A 112 1.10 11.02 10.47
CA ALA A 112 0.51 12.07 11.28
C ALA A 112 1.60 12.89 11.97
N HIS A 113 2.53 12.26 12.70
CA HIS A 113 3.61 13.00 13.37
C HIS A 113 4.61 13.70 12.43
N SER A 114 4.87 13.15 11.25
CA SER A 114 5.91 13.65 10.34
C SER A 114 5.43 14.79 9.43
N ILE A 115 4.12 15.00 9.34
CA ILE A 115 3.47 15.97 8.43
C ILE A 115 2.72 17.09 9.19
N LEU A 116 2.57 17.00 10.52
CA LEU A 116 1.91 18.01 11.36
C LEU A 116 2.50 19.44 11.32
N ASP A 117 3.60 19.68 10.59
CA ASP A 117 4.18 21.02 10.37
C ASP A 117 3.62 21.75 9.13
N SER A 118 2.89 21.07 8.23
CA SER A 118 2.27 21.68 7.04
C SER A 118 0.74 21.69 7.17
N ARG A 119 0.11 22.86 7.06
CA ARG A 119 -1.34 23.10 7.22
C ARG A 119 -2.23 22.49 6.11
N LYS A 120 -1.96 21.27 5.64
CA LYS A 120 -2.87 20.45 4.83
C LYS A 120 -2.91 19.04 5.38
N ARG A 121 -4.11 18.46 5.39
CA ARG A 121 -4.33 17.05 5.72
C ARG A 121 -3.83 16.22 4.54
N ASP A 122 -2.54 15.91 4.55
CA ASP A 122 -1.92 15.06 3.50
C ASP A 122 -2.20 13.56 3.74
N ASP A 123 -3.06 13.22 4.73
CA ASP A 123 -3.57 11.87 4.98
C ASP A 123 -4.50 11.38 3.86
N GLU A 124 -5.12 12.29 3.08
CA GLU A 124 -5.95 11.94 1.91
C GLU A 124 -5.14 11.24 0.80
N ASN A 125 -3.84 11.51 0.73
CA ASN A 125 -2.94 10.91 -0.26
C ASN A 125 -2.40 9.55 0.19
N LEU A 126 -2.63 9.12 1.42
CA LEU A 126 -2.23 7.80 1.91
C LEU A 126 -3.41 6.82 1.94
N VAL A 127 -3.37 5.83 1.06
CA VAL A 127 -4.28 4.67 1.07
C VAL A 127 -3.55 3.48 1.68
N THR A 128 -4.22 2.72 2.54
CA THR A 128 -3.66 1.49 3.14
C THR A 128 -4.53 0.28 2.85
N ASP A 129 -3.93 -0.84 2.48
CA ASP A 129 -4.58 -2.13 2.21
C ASP A 129 -3.87 -3.26 3.01
N PHE A 130 -4.61 -4.25 3.52
CA PHE A 130 -4.10 -5.32 4.39
C PHE A 130 -4.68 -6.70 4.09
#